data_AF-A0A9E2H9Q0-F1
#
_entry.id   AF-A0A9E2H9Q0-F1
#
_cell.length_a   1.000
_cell.length_b   1.000
_cell.length_c   1.000
_cell.angle_alpha   90.00
_cell.angle_beta   90.00
_cell.angle_gamma   90.00
#
_symmetry.space_group_name_H-M   'P 1'
#
loop_
_entity.id
_entity.type
_entity.pdbx_description
1 polymer ?
#
loop_
_entity_poly.entity_id
_entity_poly.type
_entity_poly.pdbx_seq_one_letter_code
_entity_poly.pdbx_strand_id
1 'polypeptide(L)'
;MNSFFGKQLPIAVTFFAGIVMIVTFFSGNSAISDFSQSQLVWVTIVGGFALLLGVVSITKVSLDHVRQRKKDWPYKVVLLVFLAISSVGAIFEGTEQGTVYDWLFQNMNSPMMSTMFSLLAFYIASAAYRAFRARTLEATILLITATVVMLGRVPMGRLIYEYLPQITDWIMNYPNLSVQRGIIIGAALGAASMSLRIILGIERTYLGRS
;
A
#
# COMPACT_ATOMS: atom_id res chain seq x y z
N MET A 1 11.02 37.72 14.48
CA MET A 1 11.05 37.83 13.00
C MET A 1 11.51 36.55 12.29
N ASN A 2 12.34 35.69 12.90
CA ASN A 2 12.83 34.44 12.29
C ASN A 2 11.81 33.29 12.17
N SER A 3 10.69 33.32 12.92
CA SER A 3 9.64 32.28 12.84
C SER A 3 8.70 32.44 11.64
N PHE A 4 8.63 33.64 11.07
CA PHE A 4 7.75 33.98 9.93
C PHE A 4 8.36 33.47 8.61
N PHE A 5 9.65 33.78 8.37
CA PHE A 5 10.37 33.29 7.19
C PHE A 5 10.54 31.77 7.16
N GLY A 6 10.79 31.13 8.30
CA GLY A 6 11.00 29.66 8.35
C GLY A 6 9.74 28.82 8.07
N LYS A 7 8.54 29.38 8.26
CA LYS A 7 7.27 28.65 8.07
C LYS A 7 6.53 29.04 6.79
N GLN A 8 6.66 30.28 6.34
CA GLN A 8 5.93 30.76 5.16
C GLN A 8 6.65 30.45 3.84
N LEU A 9 7.99 30.43 3.84
CA LEU A 9 8.77 30.14 2.63
C LEU A 9 8.50 28.69 2.14
N PRO A 10 8.50 27.65 2.99
CA PRO A 10 8.13 26.31 2.55
C PRO A 10 6.69 26.22 2.03
N ILE A 11 5.73 26.90 2.67
CA ILE A 11 4.31 26.88 2.25
C ILE A 11 4.16 27.53 0.86
N ALA A 12 4.81 28.68 0.63
CA ALA A 12 4.80 29.34 -0.66
C ALA A 12 5.41 28.44 -1.74
N VAL A 13 6.55 27.81 -1.46
CA VAL A 13 7.20 26.88 -2.40
C VAL A 13 6.30 25.68 -2.72
N THR A 14 5.67 25.06 -1.72
CA THR A 14 4.72 23.96 -1.96
C THR A 14 3.49 24.40 -2.74
N PHE A 15 3.00 25.62 -2.52
CA PHE A 15 1.85 26.17 -3.25
C PHE A 15 2.19 26.37 -4.73
N PHE A 16 3.32 27.04 -5.03
CA PHE A 16 3.77 27.24 -6.40
C PHE A 16 4.11 25.92 -7.10
N ALA A 17 4.83 25.02 -6.44
CA ALA A 17 5.15 23.70 -6.99
C ALA A 17 3.87 22.89 -7.28
N GLY A 18 2.90 22.91 -6.36
CA GLY A 18 1.61 22.25 -6.53
C GLY A 18 0.81 22.79 -7.71
N ILE A 19 0.75 24.12 -7.88
CA ILE A 19 0.06 24.75 -9.03
C ILE A 19 0.75 24.36 -10.34
N VAL A 20 2.08 24.43 -10.39
CA VAL A 20 2.86 24.04 -11.58
C VAL A 20 2.57 22.58 -11.94
N MET A 21 2.54 21.67 -10.96
CA MET A 21 2.19 20.27 -11.19
C MET A 21 0.80 20.11 -11.80
N ILE A 22 -0.22 20.78 -11.25
CA ILE A 22 -1.60 20.72 -11.77
C ILE A 22 -1.65 21.21 -13.22
N VAL A 23 -1.04 22.37 -13.51
CA VAL A 23 -1.03 22.95 -14.86
C VAL A 23 -0.34 22.00 -15.85
N THR A 24 0.78 21.41 -15.45
CA THR A 24 1.52 20.47 -16.33
C THR A 24 0.76 19.19 -16.60
N PHE A 25 0.01 18.68 -15.61
CA PHE A 25 -0.80 17.48 -15.74
C PHE A 25 -1.97 17.66 -16.72
N PHE A 26 -2.67 18.81 -16.67
CA PHE A 26 -3.86 19.05 -17.49
C PHE A 26 -3.57 19.63 -18.87
N SER A 27 -2.34 20.12 -19.14
CA SER A 27 -2.04 20.83 -20.39
C SER A 27 -1.95 19.93 -21.63
N GLY A 28 -1.71 18.63 -21.51
CA GLY A 28 -1.71 17.66 -22.62
C GLY A 28 -0.77 17.95 -23.81
N ASN A 29 0.13 18.94 -23.70
CA ASN A 29 0.96 19.43 -24.79
C ASN A 29 2.30 18.68 -24.81
N SER A 30 2.76 18.24 -25.99
CA SER A 30 4.02 17.50 -26.14
C SER A 30 5.26 18.32 -25.73
N ALA A 31 5.20 19.65 -25.75
CA ALA A 31 6.30 20.50 -25.22
C ALA A 31 6.46 20.43 -23.68
N ILE A 32 5.50 19.85 -22.96
CA ILE A 32 5.51 19.72 -21.49
C ILE A 32 5.93 18.31 -21.05
N SER A 33 6.04 17.34 -21.99
CA SER A 33 6.48 15.98 -21.66
C SER A 33 7.89 15.93 -21.06
N ASP A 34 8.78 16.83 -21.50
CA ASP A 34 10.15 16.92 -21.00
C ASP A 34 10.18 17.39 -19.53
N PHE A 35 9.27 18.29 -19.17
CA PHE A 35 9.13 18.75 -17.79
C PHE A 35 8.53 17.65 -16.90
N SER A 36 7.52 16.90 -17.38
CA SER A 36 6.96 15.76 -16.66
C SER A 36 7.97 14.62 -16.47
N GLN A 37 8.83 14.36 -17.46
CA GLN A 37 9.89 13.37 -17.33
C GLN A 37 10.93 13.80 -16.29
N SER A 38 11.33 15.07 -16.29
CA SER A 38 12.19 15.63 -15.26
C SER A 38 11.59 15.50 -13.86
N GLN A 39 10.28 15.76 -13.70
CA GLN A 39 9.58 15.55 -12.42
C GLN A 39 9.65 14.10 -11.95
N LEU A 40 9.43 13.12 -12.84
CA LEU A 40 9.52 11.70 -12.49
C LEU A 40 10.93 11.32 -12.02
N VAL A 41 11.97 11.90 -12.62
CA VAL A 41 13.36 11.71 -12.17
C VAL A 41 13.55 12.26 -10.75
N TRP A 42 13.07 13.48 -10.47
CA TRP A 42 13.13 14.05 -9.11
C TRP A 42 12.37 13.22 -8.09
N VAL A 43 11.16 12.75 -8.43
CA VAL A 43 10.37 11.86 -7.57
C VAL A 43 11.11 10.55 -7.32
N THR A 44 11.77 9.98 -8.34
CA THR A 44 12.55 8.75 -8.22
C THR A 44 13.77 8.95 -7.32
N ILE A 45 14.50 10.07 -7.47
CA ILE A 45 15.65 10.41 -6.63
C ILE A 45 15.21 10.57 -5.17
N VAL A 46 14.17 11.37 -4.91
CA VAL A 46 13.62 11.58 -3.57
C VAL A 46 13.09 10.28 -2.99
N GLY A 47 12.42 9.45 -3.80
CA GLY A 47 11.94 8.12 -3.42
C GLY A 47 13.09 7.20 -2.99
N GLY A 48 14.20 7.20 -3.72
CA GLY A 48 15.41 6.47 -3.34
C GLY A 48 15.96 6.90 -1.98
N PHE A 49 16.09 8.21 -1.74
CA PHE A 49 16.49 8.73 -0.43
C PHE A 49 15.47 8.42 0.67
N ALA A 50 14.17 8.47 0.36
CA ALA A 50 13.11 8.13 1.30
C ALA A 50 13.16 6.66 1.71
N LEU A 51 13.50 5.74 0.79
CA LEU A 51 13.74 4.33 1.11
C LEU A 51 14.92 4.17 2.07
N LEU A 52 16.04 4.86 1.81
CA LEU A 52 17.19 4.85 2.72
C LEU A 52 16.83 5.40 4.11
N LEU A 53 16.09 6.51 4.18
CA LEU A 53 15.55 7.04 5.43
C LEU A 53 14.59 6.07 6.10
N GLY A 54 13.82 5.30 5.35
CA GLY A 54 12.96 4.22 5.85
C GLY A 54 13.76 3.15 6.57
N VAL A 55 14.84 2.66 5.95
CA VAL A 55 15.76 1.68 6.56
C VAL A 55 16.39 2.24 7.83
N VAL A 56 16.89 3.48 7.79
CA VAL A 56 17.48 4.15 8.96
C VAL A 56 16.44 4.34 10.07
N SER A 57 15.22 4.75 9.74
CA SER A 57 14.12 4.96 10.67
C SER A 57 13.73 3.65 11.38
N ILE A 58 13.52 2.58 10.61
CA ILE A 58 13.20 1.26 11.17
C ILE A 58 14.34 0.76 12.05
N THR A 59 15.59 0.93 11.62
CA THR A 59 16.77 0.54 12.40
C THR A 59 16.83 1.30 13.71
N LYS A 60 16.71 2.64 13.66
CA LYS A 60 16.75 3.50 14.85
C LYS A 60 15.63 3.16 15.83
N VAL A 61 14.39 3.13 15.35
CA VAL A 61 13.23 2.84 16.21
C VAL A 61 13.34 1.44 16.80
N SER A 62 13.73 0.44 16.02
CA SER A 62 13.86 -0.94 16.51
C SER A 62 15.03 -1.06 17.51
N LEU A 63 16.15 -0.40 17.26
CA LEU A 63 17.30 -0.37 18.17
C LEU A 63 16.96 0.32 19.49
N ASP A 64 16.24 1.44 19.45
CA ASP A 64 15.78 2.14 20.65
C ASP A 64 14.81 1.26 21.47
N HIS A 65 13.93 0.48 20.82
CA HIS A 65 13.07 -0.49 21.50
C HIS A 65 13.87 -1.61 22.18
N VAL A 66 14.95 -2.10 21.54
CA VAL A 66 15.85 -3.11 22.09
C VAL A 66 16.64 -2.55 23.28
N ARG A 67 17.21 -1.35 23.15
CA ARG A 67 17.96 -0.66 24.20
C ARG A 67 17.11 -0.40 25.43
N GLN A 68 15.86 0.02 25.23
CA GLN A 68 14.90 0.30 26.31
C GLN A 68 14.21 -0.97 26.85
N ARG A 69 14.56 -2.17 26.36
CA ARG A 69 13.98 -3.47 26.76
C ARG A 69 12.44 -3.44 26.82
N LYS A 70 11.82 -2.77 25.84
CA LYS A 70 10.36 -2.70 25.76
C LYS A 70 9.75 -4.09 25.58
N LYS A 71 8.45 -4.21 25.85
CA LYS A 71 7.69 -5.42 25.52
C LYS A 71 7.98 -5.82 24.07
N ASP A 72 8.21 -7.10 23.83
CA ASP A 72 8.51 -7.68 22.52
C ASP A 72 9.89 -7.30 21.92
N TRP A 73 10.85 -6.85 22.74
CA TRP A 73 12.22 -6.55 22.29
C TRP A 73 12.95 -7.71 21.56
N PRO A 74 12.75 -9.01 21.88
CA PRO A 74 13.45 -10.08 21.16
C PRO A 74 13.07 -10.11 19.68
N TYR A 75 11.81 -9.85 19.34
CA TYR A 75 11.35 -9.79 17.95
C TYR A 75 11.97 -8.62 17.18
N LYS A 76 12.27 -7.51 17.86
CA LYS A 76 12.99 -6.38 17.26
C LYS A 76 14.45 -6.70 17.00
N VAL A 77 15.08 -7.55 17.80
CA VAL A 77 16.44 -8.07 17.52
C VAL A 77 16.41 -8.94 16.26
N VAL A 78 15.45 -9.86 16.15
CA VAL A 78 15.30 -10.71 14.95
C VAL A 78 15.12 -9.84 13.70
N LEU A 79 14.29 -8.79 13.77
CA LEU A 79 14.10 -7.84 12.68
C LEU A 79 15.41 -7.15 12.27
N LEU A 80 16.21 -6.67 13.23
CA LEU A 80 17.48 -5.99 12.95
C LEU A 80 18.50 -6.94 12.31
N VAL A 81 18.60 -8.16 12.81
CA VAL A 81 19.48 -9.19 12.24
C VAL A 81 19.05 -9.52 10.82
N PHE A 82 17.75 -9.72 10.58
CA PHE A 82 17.22 -10.00 9.25
C PHE A 82 17.48 -8.85 8.28
N LEU A 83 17.25 -7.61 8.71
CA LEU A 83 17.51 -6.41 7.92
C LEU A 83 19.00 -6.29 7.55
N ALA A 84 19.90 -6.59 8.48
CA ALA A 84 21.34 -6.56 8.22
C ALA A 84 21.75 -7.65 7.23
N ILE A 85 21.33 -8.90 7.45
CA ILE A 85 21.67 -10.03 6.57
C ILE A 85 21.06 -9.83 5.18
N SER A 86 19.82 -9.36 5.06
CA SER A 86 19.19 -9.12 3.75
C SER A 86 19.84 -7.96 3.00
N SER A 87 20.21 -6.87 3.69
CA SER A 87 20.90 -5.74 3.06
C SER A 87 22.31 -6.12 2.60
N VAL A 88 23.06 -6.84 3.43
CA VAL A 88 24.39 -7.34 3.08
C VAL A 88 24.28 -8.36 1.95
N GLY A 89 23.42 -9.37 2.08
CA GLY A 89 23.21 -10.40 1.06
C GLY A 89 22.81 -9.83 -0.30
N ALA A 90 21.90 -8.84 -0.32
CA ALA A 90 21.49 -8.19 -1.57
C ALA A 90 22.63 -7.39 -2.23
N ILE A 91 23.55 -6.82 -1.47
CA ILE A 91 24.69 -6.05 -2.02
C ILE A 91 25.79 -6.97 -2.56
N PHE A 92 26.07 -8.08 -1.87
CA PHE A 92 27.18 -8.98 -2.24
C PHE A 92 26.78 -10.06 -3.25
N GLU A 93 25.62 -10.69 -3.08
CA GLU A 93 25.17 -11.83 -3.87
C GLU A 93 24.01 -11.49 -4.82
N GLY A 94 23.36 -10.34 -4.63
CA GLY A 94 22.18 -9.95 -5.39
C GLY A 94 20.89 -10.60 -4.91
N THR A 95 19.84 -10.47 -5.72
CA THR A 95 18.47 -10.95 -5.40
C THR A 95 18.03 -12.13 -6.26
N GLU A 96 18.98 -12.84 -6.87
CA GLU A 96 18.70 -13.99 -7.73
C GLU A 96 18.35 -15.24 -6.93
N GLN A 97 17.85 -16.27 -7.62
CA GLN A 97 17.47 -17.53 -6.97
C GLN A 97 18.69 -18.23 -6.36
N GLY A 98 18.54 -18.67 -5.12
CA GLY A 98 19.60 -19.35 -4.37
C GLY A 98 20.55 -18.44 -3.57
N THR A 99 20.39 -17.11 -3.62
CA THR A 99 21.15 -16.20 -2.76
C THR A 99 20.63 -16.19 -1.33
N VAL A 100 21.41 -15.65 -0.40
CA VAL A 100 20.96 -15.45 0.99
C VAL A 100 19.66 -14.62 1.05
N TYR A 101 19.49 -13.64 0.16
CA TYR A 101 18.27 -12.84 0.09
C TYR A 101 17.04 -13.69 -0.30
N ASP A 102 17.17 -14.55 -1.31
CA ASP A 102 16.09 -15.44 -1.75
C ASP A 102 15.74 -16.48 -0.67
N TRP A 103 16.74 -17.06 0.00
CA TRP A 103 16.50 -17.98 1.11
C TRP A 103 15.69 -17.31 2.25
N LEU A 104 16.09 -16.10 2.64
CA LEU A 104 15.38 -15.30 3.65
C LEU A 104 13.96 -14.94 3.20
N PHE A 105 13.78 -14.63 1.91
CA PHE A 105 12.47 -14.35 1.35
C PHE A 105 11.54 -15.56 1.42
N GLN A 106 12.01 -16.73 0.98
CA GLN A 106 11.20 -17.95 0.93
C GLN A 106 10.93 -18.55 2.31
N ASN A 107 11.89 -18.49 3.23
CA ASN A 107 11.78 -19.16 4.54
C ASN A 107 11.29 -18.26 5.67
N MET A 108 11.38 -16.94 5.53
CA MET A 108 10.91 -16.01 6.55
C MET A 108 9.79 -15.11 6.03
N ASN A 109 10.07 -14.32 4.99
CA ASN A 109 9.10 -13.32 4.52
C ASN A 109 7.80 -13.97 4.00
N SER A 110 7.89 -14.99 3.15
CA SER A 110 6.73 -15.67 2.58
C SER A 110 5.84 -16.36 3.63
N PRO A 111 6.38 -17.14 4.60
CA PRO A 111 5.58 -17.71 5.67
C PRO A 111 4.96 -16.65 6.60
N MET A 112 5.68 -15.57 6.91
CA MET A 112 5.16 -14.47 7.73
C MET A 112 4.00 -13.74 7.04
N MET A 113 4.10 -13.48 5.73
CA MET A 113 2.97 -12.94 4.97
C MET A 113 1.81 -13.93 4.97
N SER A 114 2.08 -15.21 4.78
CA SER A 114 1.04 -16.26 4.80
C SER A 114 0.31 -16.34 6.14
N THR A 115 1.00 -16.19 7.27
CA THR A 115 0.37 -16.17 8.61
C THR A 115 -0.47 -14.91 8.80
N MET A 116 0.00 -13.74 8.34
CA MET A 116 -0.80 -12.51 8.33
C MET A 116 -2.07 -12.64 7.48
N PHE A 117 -1.95 -13.18 6.26
CA PHE A 117 -3.09 -13.40 5.37
C PHE A 117 -4.04 -14.46 5.92
N SER A 118 -3.52 -15.53 6.53
CA SER A 118 -4.33 -16.56 7.19
C SER A 118 -5.14 -15.97 8.35
N LEU A 119 -4.50 -15.22 9.24
CA LEU A 119 -5.19 -14.54 10.34
C LEU A 119 -6.26 -13.58 9.81
N LEU A 120 -5.93 -12.77 8.80
CA LEU A 120 -6.89 -11.87 8.14
C LEU A 120 -8.06 -12.64 7.54
N ALA A 121 -7.81 -13.76 6.86
CA ALA A 121 -8.86 -14.61 6.30
C ALA A 121 -9.78 -15.17 7.40
N PHE A 122 -9.23 -15.68 8.51
CA PHE A 122 -10.01 -16.13 9.66
C PHE A 122 -10.80 -15.00 10.32
N TYR A 123 -10.22 -13.80 10.46
CA TYR A 123 -10.93 -12.63 10.99
C TYR A 123 -12.09 -12.20 10.08
N ILE A 124 -11.86 -12.14 8.77
CA ILE A 124 -12.90 -11.83 7.79
C ILE A 124 -13.99 -12.90 7.85
N ALA A 125 -13.64 -14.18 7.83
CA ALA A 125 -14.60 -15.27 7.91
C ALA A 125 -15.43 -15.22 9.20
N SER A 126 -14.81 -14.92 10.35
CA SER A 126 -15.51 -14.79 11.63
C SER A 126 -16.43 -13.57 11.67
N ALA A 127 -15.95 -12.42 11.20
CA ALA A 127 -16.76 -11.20 11.10
C ALA A 127 -17.92 -11.38 10.11
N ALA A 128 -17.64 -11.99 8.97
CA ALA A 128 -18.61 -12.34 7.94
C ALA A 128 -19.64 -13.33 8.46
N TYR A 129 -19.26 -14.40 9.18
CA TYR A 129 -20.22 -15.34 9.78
C TYR A 129 -21.14 -14.65 10.78
N ARG A 130 -20.60 -13.74 11.60
CA ARG A 130 -21.39 -12.93 12.53
C ARG A 130 -22.33 -11.94 11.82
N ALA A 131 -21.92 -11.42 10.65
CA ALA A 131 -22.70 -10.49 9.84
C ALA A 131 -23.71 -11.17 8.87
N PHE A 132 -23.38 -12.35 8.36
CA PHE A 132 -24.14 -13.17 7.39
C PHE A 132 -25.12 -14.14 8.06
N ARG A 133 -25.57 -13.86 9.29
CA ARG A 133 -26.77 -14.53 9.79
C ARG A 133 -27.92 -14.08 8.88
N ALA A 134 -28.40 -14.96 7.98
CA ALA A 134 -29.41 -14.70 6.94
C ALA A 134 -30.74 -14.20 7.52
N ARG A 135 -30.72 -12.96 7.99
CA ARG A 135 -31.81 -12.24 8.64
C ARG A 135 -32.29 -11.08 7.78
N THR A 136 -31.49 -10.68 6.77
CA THR A 136 -31.81 -9.61 5.82
C THR A 136 -31.67 -10.13 4.39
N LEU A 137 -32.47 -9.57 3.47
CA LEU A 137 -32.42 -9.93 2.05
C LEU A 137 -31.02 -9.68 1.46
N GLU A 138 -30.36 -8.60 1.86
CA GLU A 138 -29.01 -8.24 1.42
C GLU A 138 -27.98 -9.31 1.80
N ALA A 139 -28.00 -9.79 3.05
CA ALA A 139 -27.08 -10.83 3.52
C ALA A 139 -27.28 -12.14 2.76
N THR A 140 -28.53 -12.49 2.43
CA THR A 140 -28.86 -13.70 1.65
C THR A 140 -28.36 -13.59 0.21
N ILE A 141 -28.55 -12.44 -0.45
CA ILE A 141 -28.04 -12.21 -1.81
C ILE A 141 -26.52 -12.33 -1.85
N LEU A 142 -25.84 -11.72 -0.88
CA LEU A 142 -24.39 -11.79 -0.77
C LEU A 142 -23.89 -13.23 -0.52
N LEU A 143 -24.58 -13.99 0.34
CA LEU A 143 -24.25 -15.39 0.62
C LEU A 143 -24.39 -16.28 -0.62
N ILE A 144 -25.48 -16.14 -1.37
CA ILE A 144 -25.70 -16.87 -2.63
C ILE A 144 -24.62 -16.49 -3.65
N THR A 145 -24.37 -15.19 -3.82
CA THR A 145 -23.37 -14.68 -4.76
C THR A 145 -21.97 -15.22 -4.43
N ALA A 146 -21.58 -15.19 -3.14
CA ALA A 146 -20.29 -15.70 -2.69
C ALA A 146 -20.16 -17.22 -2.93
N THR A 147 -21.23 -17.98 -2.67
CA THR A 147 -21.25 -19.43 -2.91
C THR A 147 -21.07 -19.76 -4.39
N VAL A 148 -21.82 -19.09 -5.27
CA VAL A 148 -21.72 -19.28 -6.73
C VAL A 148 -20.31 -18.94 -7.24
N VAL A 149 -19.77 -17.81 -6.82
CA VAL A 149 -18.42 -17.36 -7.21
C VAL A 149 -17.34 -18.33 -6.73
N MET A 150 -17.41 -18.78 -5.48
CA MET A 150 -16.43 -19.73 -4.93
C MET A 150 -16.49 -21.06 -5.68
N LEU A 151 -17.68 -21.57 -5.98
CA LEU A 151 -17.87 -22.81 -6.74
C LEU A 151 -17.36 -22.69 -8.18
N GLY A 152 -17.58 -21.55 -8.85
CA GLY A 152 -17.16 -21.32 -10.23
C GLY A 152 -15.65 -21.08 -10.42
N ARG A 153 -14.92 -20.68 -9.37
CA ARG A 153 -13.45 -20.49 -9.41
C ARG A 153 -12.66 -21.79 -9.16
N VAL A 154 -13.29 -22.85 -8.64
CA VAL A 154 -12.64 -24.14 -8.43
C VAL A 154 -12.62 -24.92 -9.76
N PRO A 155 -11.49 -25.55 -10.16
CA PRO A 155 -11.39 -26.31 -11.42
C PRO A 155 -12.47 -27.39 -11.59
N MET A 156 -12.94 -27.98 -10.49
CA MET A 156 -14.02 -28.98 -10.46
C MET A 156 -15.42 -28.38 -10.71
N GLY A 157 -15.60 -27.06 -10.61
CA GLY A 157 -16.90 -26.41 -10.79
C GLY A 157 -17.50 -26.60 -12.18
N ARG A 158 -16.66 -26.69 -13.22
CA ARG A 158 -17.09 -26.96 -14.61
C ARG A 158 -17.73 -28.35 -14.76
N LEU A 159 -17.33 -29.33 -13.94
CA LEU A 159 -17.88 -30.68 -14.00
C LEU A 159 -19.29 -30.76 -13.40
N ILE A 160 -19.66 -29.81 -12.53
CA ILE A 160 -20.99 -29.76 -11.89
C ILE A 160 -21.98 -29.04 -12.79
N TYR A 161 -21.59 -27.89 -13.36
CA TYR A 161 -22.42 -27.14 -14.30
C TYR A 161 -21.56 -26.29 -15.23
N GLU A 162 -21.73 -26.50 -16.54
CA GLU A 162 -20.87 -25.95 -17.59
C GLU A 162 -20.84 -24.42 -17.62
N TYR A 163 -21.95 -23.75 -17.26
CA TYR A 163 -22.08 -22.30 -17.31
C TYR A 163 -21.71 -21.58 -15.99
N LEU A 164 -21.33 -22.30 -14.92
CA LEU A 164 -20.90 -21.68 -13.65
C LEU A 164 -19.73 -20.69 -13.81
N PRO A 165 -18.69 -21.00 -14.61
CA PRO A 165 -17.58 -20.06 -14.83
C PRO A 165 -18.05 -18.77 -15.50
N GLN A 166 -18.97 -18.84 -16.47
CA GLN A 166 -19.48 -17.65 -17.17
C GLN A 166 -20.26 -16.72 -16.23
N ILE A 167 -21.09 -17.30 -15.35
CA ILE A 167 -21.82 -16.52 -14.33
C ILE A 167 -20.83 -15.86 -13.37
N THR A 168 -19.80 -16.60 -12.95
CA THR A 168 -18.74 -16.08 -12.07
C THR A 168 -17.97 -14.95 -12.74
N ASP A 169 -17.61 -15.09 -14.02
CA ASP A 169 -16.93 -14.06 -14.80
C ASP A 169 -17.82 -12.84 -14.98
N TRP A 170 -19.13 -13.00 -15.20
CA TRP A 170 -20.06 -11.87 -15.25
C TRP A 170 -20.11 -11.11 -13.92
N ILE A 171 -20.25 -11.81 -12.78
CA ILE A 171 -20.24 -11.18 -11.44
C ILE A 171 -18.93 -10.42 -11.21
N MET A 172 -17.82 -11.02 -11.63
CA MET A 172 -16.49 -10.45 -11.43
C MET A 172 -16.22 -9.24 -12.32
N ASN A 173 -16.62 -9.29 -13.59
CA ASN A 173 -16.31 -8.27 -14.59
C ASN A 173 -17.30 -7.09 -14.61
N TYR A 174 -18.51 -7.24 -14.06
CA TYR A 174 -19.50 -6.17 -14.07
C TYR A 174 -19.73 -5.60 -12.64
N PRO A 175 -20.47 -6.26 -11.73
CA PRO A 175 -20.64 -5.77 -10.35
C PRO A 175 -19.33 -5.53 -9.60
N ASN A 176 -18.45 -6.52 -9.53
CA ASN A 176 -17.24 -6.42 -8.71
C ASN A 176 -16.26 -5.35 -9.26
N LEU A 177 -16.03 -5.31 -10.57
CA LEU A 177 -15.23 -4.23 -11.18
C LEU A 177 -15.85 -2.84 -10.94
N SER A 178 -17.18 -2.71 -10.96
CA SER A 178 -17.84 -1.42 -10.67
C SER A 178 -17.59 -0.97 -9.22
N VAL A 179 -17.71 -1.88 -8.25
CA VAL A 179 -17.41 -1.59 -6.83
C VAL A 179 -15.93 -1.24 -6.66
N GLN A 180 -15.02 -2.02 -7.25
CA GLN A 180 -13.59 -1.77 -7.17
C GLN A 180 -13.22 -0.39 -7.74
N ARG A 181 -13.80 -0.01 -8.88
CA ARG A 181 -13.65 1.32 -9.46
C ARG A 181 -14.17 2.40 -8.51
N GLY A 182 -15.32 2.20 -7.89
CA GLY A 182 -15.86 3.11 -6.88
C GLY A 182 -14.92 3.31 -5.69
N ILE A 183 -14.32 2.24 -5.17
CA ILE A 183 -13.31 2.29 -4.10
C ILE A 183 -12.07 3.06 -4.54
N ILE A 184 -11.56 2.77 -5.74
CA ILE A 184 -10.36 3.44 -6.30
C ILE A 184 -10.64 4.94 -6.49
N ILE A 185 -11.80 5.30 -7.04
CA ILE A 185 -12.20 6.69 -7.22
C ILE A 185 -12.32 7.39 -5.86
N GLY A 186 -12.95 6.75 -4.87
CA GLY A 186 -13.06 7.29 -3.52
C GLY A 186 -11.70 7.52 -2.86
N ALA A 187 -10.79 6.56 -2.98
CA ALA A 187 -9.43 6.68 -2.47
C ALA A 187 -8.65 7.79 -3.20
N ALA A 188 -8.79 7.89 -4.53
CA ALA A 188 -8.16 8.92 -5.33
C ALA A 188 -8.65 10.33 -4.97
N LEU A 189 -9.98 10.51 -4.78
CA LEU A 189 -10.56 11.77 -4.31
C LEU A 189 -10.08 12.12 -2.90
N GLY A 190 -9.96 11.13 -2.01
CA GLY A 190 -9.38 11.32 -0.68
C GLY A 190 -7.92 11.79 -0.73
N ALA A 191 -7.10 11.17 -1.57
CA ALA A 191 -5.71 11.56 -1.80
C ALA A 191 -5.59 12.95 -2.44
N ALA A 192 -6.46 13.28 -3.41
CA ALA A 192 -6.52 14.59 -4.04
C ALA A 192 -6.92 15.68 -3.02
N SER A 193 -7.90 15.40 -2.16
CA SER A 193 -8.30 16.30 -1.08
C SER A 193 -7.17 16.58 -0.09
N MET A 194 -6.44 15.54 0.32
CA MET A 194 -5.26 15.70 1.19
C MET A 194 -4.16 16.51 0.50
N SER A 195 -3.90 16.23 -0.78
CA SER A 195 -2.91 16.98 -1.58
C SER A 195 -3.29 18.46 -1.69
N LEU A 196 -4.57 18.77 -1.91
CA LEU A 196 -5.05 20.15 -1.95
C LEU A 196 -4.89 20.85 -0.59
N ARG A 197 -5.20 20.16 0.52
CA ARG A 197 -5.01 20.69 1.88
C ARG A 197 -3.53 21.01 2.17
N ILE A 198 -2.60 20.20 1.62
CA ILE A 198 -1.16 20.43 1.71
C ILE A 198 -0.75 21.63 0.86
N ILE A 199 -1.17 21.70 -0.41
CA ILE A 199 -0.85 22.79 -1.34
C ILE A 199 -1.34 24.13 -0.80
N LEU A 200 -2.57 24.17 -0.27
CA LEU A 200 -3.16 25.37 0.35
C LEU A 200 -2.56 25.71 1.73
N GLY A 201 -1.65 24.90 2.26
CA GLY A 201 -0.99 25.14 3.54
C GLY A 201 -1.91 25.02 4.76
N ILE A 202 -3.09 24.41 4.60
CA ILE A 202 -4.04 24.11 5.67
C ILE A 202 -3.47 22.96 6.53
N GLU A 203 -2.90 21.95 5.86
CA GLU A 203 -2.25 20.83 6.52
C GLU A 203 -0.74 21.06 6.58
N ARG A 204 -0.23 21.33 7.79
CA ARG A 204 1.17 21.71 8.04
C ARG A 204 2.00 20.60 8.68
N THR A 205 1.51 19.38 8.68
CA THR A 205 2.11 18.23 9.36
C THR A 205 3.55 17.95 8.87
N TYR A 206 3.86 18.29 7.61
CA TYR A 206 5.19 18.14 7.02
C TYR A 206 6.23 19.18 7.50
N LEU A 207 5.82 20.25 8.18
CA LEU A 207 6.74 21.32 8.62
C LEU A 207 7.51 20.99 9.90
N GLY A 208 7.32 19.79 10.48
CA GLY A 208 7.93 19.40 11.74
C GLY A 208 7.33 20.20 12.90
N ARG A 209 6.60 19.53 13.78
CA ARG A 209 5.98 20.19 14.94
C ARG A 209 7.09 20.54 15.95
N SER A 210 7.41 21.83 16.08
CA SER A 210 7.80 22.42 17.37
C SER A 210 6.56 23.07 17.97
#